data_AF-A0A2K2VI11-F1
#
_entry.id   AF-A0A2K2VI11-F1
#
_cell.length_a   1.000
_cell.length_b   1.000
_cell.length_c   1.000
_cell.angle_alpha   90.00
_cell.angle_beta   90.00
_cell.angle_gamma   90.00
#
_symmetry.space_group_name_H-M   'P 1'
#
loop_
_entity.id
_entity.type
_entity.pdbx_description
1 polymer ?
#
loop_
_entity_poly.entity_id
_entity_poly.type
_entity_poly.pdbx_seq_one_letter_code
_entity_poly.pdbx_strand_id
1 'polypeptide(L)'
;MSGNMEQRTDFQWDILEEYLRKIDEPRRIYPNGKKIEVVFTIKALNMLLLRTEGPGDINEVTLPESKLSVPVIQPQKLMAVVRRRMLHLLRLHRDYGTDLKPYIEKASELGFTKASEHLKSGWNCSIQPPLAEGGEKATDIGMDGYCPACTIFGVALTSKEWSKISNTMSLGLKTRVHFDPAFAVSRKVQPETHNKVTEGIMSSTGGALFTEIHVLPGTTFVGRVVLHDLTKPELLTTLYSLITSEEIGGRAGIYGTIKIELLGMKGGFYSITSSLDLADEIAKNGKEMPSEVRFYLSNRLKELGFVSLSNQDIIKLVDPKNDKDTFTELWRSSIEFVRQLHDNIMMISGKYKGK
;
A
#
# COMPACT_ATOMS: atom_id res chain seq x y z
N MET A 1 -29.04 1.70 -36.92
CA MET A 1 -27.88 0.79 -36.71
C MET A 1 -26.90 1.49 -35.78
N SER A 2 -27.16 1.43 -34.48
CA SER A 2 -26.30 1.97 -33.42
C SER A 2 -25.35 0.85 -33.00
N GLY A 3 -24.10 0.92 -33.47
CA GLY A 3 -23.05 -0.02 -33.10
C GLY A 3 -22.68 0.17 -31.63
N ASN A 4 -22.98 -0.84 -30.81
CA ASN A 4 -22.37 -1.02 -29.51
C ASN A 4 -20.87 -1.25 -29.73
N MET A 5 -20.05 -0.22 -29.50
CA MET A 5 -18.62 -0.41 -29.21
C MET A 5 -18.52 -1.04 -27.82
N GLU A 6 -18.50 -2.37 -27.78
CA GLU A 6 -17.86 -3.08 -26.67
C GLU A 6 -16.41 -2.60 -26.58
N GLN A 7 -16.12 -1.75 -25.61
CA GLN A 7 -14.76 -1.39 -25.26
C GLN A 7 -14.08 -2.61 -24.63
N ARG A 8 -13.47 -3.45 -25.48
CA ARG A 8 -12.54 -4.50 -25.04
C ARG A 8 -11.46 -3.89 -24.15
N THR A 9 -11.35 -4.40 -22.93
CA THR A 9 -10.17 -4.18 -22.09
C THR A 9 -9.09 -5.14 -22.59
N ASP A 10 -8.09 -4.63 -23.31
CA ASP A 10 -7.00 -5.43 -23.88
C ASP A 10 -5.93 -5.84 -22.86
N PHE A 11 -6.15 -5.62 -21.55
CA PHE A 11 -5.20 -6.06 -20.51
C PHE A 11 -5.27 -7.58 -20.31
N GLN A 12 -4.20 -8.27 -20.70
CA GLN A 12 -4.08 -9.73 -20.58
C GLN A 12 -3.69 -10.15 -19.15
N TRP A 13 -4.69 -10.27 -18.28
CA TRP A 13 -4.52 -10.76 -16.90
C TRP A 13 -3.92 -12.17 -16.82
N ASP A 14 -4.17 -13.00 -17.83
CA ASP A 14 -3.73 -14.39 -17.90
C ASP A 14 -2.20 -14.52 -17.77
N ILE A 15 -1.44 -13.51 -18.24
CA ILE A 15 0.02 -13.47 -18.15
C ILE A 15 0.49 -13.38 -16.68
N LEU A 16 -0.34 -12.83 -15.79
CA LEU A 16 0.00 -12.63 -14.38
C LEU A 16 -0.48 -13.74 -13.47
N GLU A 17 -1.38 -14.61 -13.95
CA GLU A 17 -1.98 -15.66 -13.12
C GLU A 17 -0.94 -16.64 -12.57
N GLU A 18 0.13 -16.92 -13.31
CA GLU A 18 1.20 -17.80 -12.84
C GLU A 18 2.01 -17.21 -11.66
N TYR A 19 1.94 -15.89 -11.44
CA TYR A 19 2.64 -15.18 -10.35
C TYR A 19 1.75 -14.95 -9.12
N LEU A 20 0.45 -15.23 -9.24
CA LEU A 20 -0.53 -15.07 -8.17
C LEU A 20 -0.69 -16.37 -7.37
N ARG A 21 -1.05 -16.23 -6.09
CA ARG A 21 -1.49 -17.34 -5.23
C ARG A 21 -2.95 -17.65 -5.48
N LYS A 22 -3.36 -18.89 -5.22
CA LYS A 22 -4.79 -19.25 -5.16
C LYS A 22 -5.28 -19.11 -3.71
N ILE A 23 -6.55 -18.75 -3.53
CA ILE A 23 -7.12 -18.56 -2.18
C ILE A 23 -6.98 -19.84 -1.37
N ASP A 24 -7.44 -20.96 -1.93
CA ASP A 24 -7.43 -22.28 -1.29
C ASP A 24 -6.08 -23.03 -1.48
N GLU A 25 -5.03 -22.34 -1.93
CA GLU A 25 -3.70 -22.95 -2.08
C GLU A 25 -3.17 -23.39 -0.71
N PRO A 26 -2.80 -24.68 -0.54
CA PRO A 26 -2.19 -25.10 0.70
C PRO A 26 -0.84 -24.40 0.88
N ARG A 27 -0.46 -24.10 2.13
CA ARG A 27 0.84 -23.49 2.45
C ARG A 27 1.03 -22.09 1.86
N ARG A 28 -0.04 -21.30 1.76
CA ARG A 28 -0.04 -19.91 1.28
C ARG A 28 0.83 -18.96 2.11
N ILE A 29 1.06 -19.31 3.37
CA ILE A 29 1.93 -18.57 4.29
C ILE A 29 3.43 -18.71 3.97
N TYR A 30 3.82 -19.69 3.15
CA TYR A 30 5.21 -19.86 2.72
C TYR A 30 5.43 -19.11 1.41
N PRO A 31 6.53 -18.34 1.29
CA PRO A 31 6.79 -17.55 0.09
C PRO A 31 7.07 -18.44 -1.12
N ASN A 32 6.52 -18.09 -2.27
CA ASN A 32 6.74 -18.83 -3.53
C ASN A 32 7.90 -18.28 -4.38
N GLY A 33 8.55 -17.20 -3.93
CA GLY A 33 9.68 -16.54 -4.63
C GLY A 33 9.28 -15.76 -5.88
N LYS A 34 7.99 -15.68 -6.20
CA LYS A 34 7.43 -14.91 -7.32
C LYS A 34 7.00 -13.53 -6.84
N LYS A 35 6.97 -12.57 -7.76
CA LYS A 35 6.48 -11.22 -7.49
C LYS A 35 5.88 -10.58 -8.72
N ILE A 36 5.13 -9.53 -8.46
CA ILE A 36 4.56 -8.64 -9.46
C ILE A 36 5.10 -7.23 -9.19
N GLU A 37 5.72 -6.63 -10.18
CA GLU A 37 6.20 -5.26 -10.14
C GLU A 37 5.18 -4.35 -10.83
N VAL A 38 4.84 -3.23 -10.21
CA VAL A 38 3.97 -2.21 -10.79
C VAL A 38 4.65 -0.85 -10.72
N VAL A 39 4.74 -0.19 -11.86
CA VAL A 39 5.27 1.16 -11.98
C VAL A 39 4.12 2.14 -12.17
N PHE A 40 4.19 3.25 -11.45
CA PHE A 40 3.16 4.27 -11.42
C PHE A 40 3.77 5.66 -11.29
N THR A 41 3.00 6.69 -11.63
CA THR A 41 3.35 8.08 -11.35
C THR A 41 2.42 8.66 -10.30
N ILE A 42 2.92 9.63 -9.53
CA ILE A 42 2.11 10.45 -8.63
C ILE A 42 2.24 11.89 -9.13
N LYS A 43 1.13 12.52 -9.45
CA LYS A 43 1.08 13.94 -9.81
C LYS A 43 0.53 14.75 -8.64
N ALA A 44 1.27 15.76 -8.21
CA ALA A 44 0.77 16.79 -7.31
C ALA A 44 -0.31 17.63 -8.02
N LEU A 45 -1.56 17.59 -7.55
CA LEU A 45 -2.63 18.42 -8.11
C LEU A 45 -2.68 19.81 -7.46
N ASN A 46 -2.31 19.88 -6.18
CA ASN A 46 -2.04 21.12 -5.46
C ASN A 46 -0.66 21.01 -4.81
N MET A 47 -0.33 21.96 -3.92
CA MET A 47 0.93 21.94 -3.19
C MET A 47 0.96 20.73 -2.25
N LEU A 48 2.03 19.92 -2.33
CA LEU A 48 2.24 18.82 -1.38
C LEU A 48 3.22 19.26 -0.32
N LEU A 49 2.83 19.09 0.93
CA LEU A 49 3.63 19.46 2.08
C LEU A 49 4.27 18.20 2.65
N LEU A 50 5.59 18.02 2.48
CA LEU A 50 6.34 16.87 2.99
C LEU A 50 7.04 17.25 4.30
N ARG A 51 6.79 16.49 5.37
CA ARG A 51 7.33 16.64 6.73
C ARG A 51 8.10 15.40 7.17
N THR A 52 9.17 15.60 7.92
CA THR A 52 9.85 14.53 8.65
C THR A 52 9.06 14.14 9.90
N GLU A 53 8.80 12.86 10.14
CA GLU A 53 8.04 12.38 11.30
C GLU A 53 8.93 11.81 12.42
N GLY A 54 10.21 11.55 12.12
CA GLY A 54 11.19 11.11 13.10
C GLY A 54 12.64 11.23 12.63
N PRO A 55 13.61 10.92 13.51
CA PRO A 55 15.03 10.92 13.15
C PRO A 55 15.30 9.89 12.05
N GLY A 56 15.79 10.35 10.90
CA GLY A 56 16.07 9.51 9.72
C GLY A 56 15.06 9.65 8.57
N ASP A 57 13.98 10.41 8.77
CA ASP A 57 13.08 10.75 7.66
C ASP A 57 13.72 11.79 6.73
N ILE A 58 13.54 11.56 5.43
CA ILE A 58 14.06 12.44 4.38
C ILE A 58 12.92 12.88 3.45
N ASN A 59 12.96 14.14 3.06
CA ASN A 59 12.01 14.73 2.11
C ASN A 59 12.66 15.12 0.77
N GLU A 60 14.00 15.13 0.71
CA GLU A 60 14.80 15.37 -0.49
C GLU A 60 15.92 14.32 -0.60
N VAL A 61 16.33 14.02 -1.83
CA VAL A 61 17.41 13.08 -2.15
C VAL A 61 18.09 13.50 -3.45
N THR A 62 19.41 13.29 -3.54
CA THR A 62 20.16 13.56 -4.77
C THR A 62 20.09 12.36 -5.70
N LEU A 63 19.60 12.58 -6.92
CA LEU A 63 19.61 11.60 -7.99
C LEU A 63 21.06 11.36 -8.47
N PRO A 64 21.56 10.11 -8.51
CA PRO A 64 22.97 9.80 -8.72
C PRO A 64 23.58 10.30 -10.03
N GLU A 65 22.91 10.16 -11.16
CA GLU A 65 23.43 10.50 -12.50
C GLU A 65 23.13 11.95 -12.86
N SER A 66 21.88 12.39 -12.68
CA SER A 66 21.46 13.77 -12.99
C SER A 66 22.00 14.80 -11.99
N LYS A 67 22.46 14.36 -10.81
CA LYS A 67 22.96 15.20 -9.70
C LYS A 67 21.92 16.20 -9.16
N LEU A 68 20.64 15.99 -9.46
CA LEU A 68 19.56 16.85 -9.02
C LEU A 68 19.08 16.45 -7.62
N SER A 69 19.00 17.39 -6.68
CA SER A 69 18.28 17.18 -5.41
C SER A 69 16.78 17.29 -5.68
N VAL A 70 16.02 16.24 -5.42
CA VAL A 70 14.59 16.18 -5.74
C VAL A 70 13.75 15.76 -4.53
N PRO A 71 12.50 16.22 -4.43
CA PRO A 71 11.56 15.71 -3.43
C PRO A 71 11.38 14.18 -3.52
N VAL A 72 11.23 13.54 -2.38
CA VAL A 72 10.99 12.10 -2.28
C VAL A 72 9.84 11.79 -1.33
N ILE A 73 8.95 10.89 -1.75
CA ILE A 73 7.91 10.30 -0.92
C ILE A 73 8.42 8.94 -0.44
N GLN A 74 8.65 8.80 0.86
CA GLN A 74 9.20 7.59 1.43
C GLN A 74 8.23 6.39 1.37
N PRO A 75 8.74 5.14 1.33
CA PRO A 75 7.93 3.93 1.28
C PRO A 75 6.85 3.82 2.35
N GLN A 76 7.17 4.21 3.59
CA GLN A 76 6.25 4.11 4.73
C GLN A 76 5.05 5.05 4.56
N LYS A 77 5.27 6.22 3.96
CA LYS A 77 4.21 7.20 3.68
C LYS A 77 3.26 6.68 2.61
N LEU A 78 3.79 6.09 1.53
CA LEU A 78 2.98 5.41 0.51
C LEU A 78 2.17 4.25 1.11
N MET A 79 2.81 3.39 1.90
CA MET A 79 2.15 2.28 2.57
C MET A 79 1.02 2.75 3.48
N ALA A 80 1.25 3.81 4.27
CA ALA A 80 0.26 4.35 5.19
C ALA A 80 -0.98 4.89 4.45
N VAL A 81 -0.77 5.61 3.35
CA VAL A 81 -1.86 6.16 2.51
C VAL A 81 -2.67 5.04 1.87
N VAL A 82 -2.00 4.11 1.19
CA VAL A 82 -2.67 3.03 0.45
C VAL A 82 -3.40 2.10 1.42
N ARG A 83 -2.80 1.77 2.56
CA ARG A 83 -3.45 0.98 3.62
C ARG A 83 -4.69 1.68 4.17
N ARG A 84 -4.61 2.99 4.42
CA ARG A 84 -5.77 3.75 4.90
C ARG A 84 -6.87 3.79 3.86
N ARG A 85 -6.52 3.96 2.59
CA ARG A 85 -7.50 3.92 1.50
C ARG A 85 -8.17 2.55 1.43
N MET A 86 -7.42 1.46 1.54
CA MET A 86 -7.98 0.10 1.62
C MET A 86 -8.93 -0.05 2.80
N LEU A 87 -8.57 0.42 4.00
CA LEU A 87 -9.46 0.39 5.16
C LEU A 87 -10.76 1.19 4.94
N HIS A 88 -10.67 2.35 4.29
CA HIS A 88 -11.86 3.11 3.92
C HIS A 88 -12.75 2.35 2.94
N LEU A 89 -12.16 1.71 1.91
CA LEU A 89 -12.90 0.89 0.95
C LEU A 89 -13.55 -0.34 1.61
N LEU A 90 -12.88 -0.98 2.56
CA LEU A 90 -13.45 -2.08 3.34
C LEU A 90 -14.65 -1.62 4.20
N ARG A 91 -14.58 -0.41 4.76
CA ARG A 91 -15.71 0.19 5.51
C ARG A 91 -16.88 0.52 4.58
N LEU A 92 -16.60 1.08 3.39
CA LEU A 92 -17.63 1.29 2.38
C LEU A 92 -18.32 -0.03 2.03
N HIS A 93 -17.54 -1.09 1.76
CA HIS A 93 -18.08 -2.41 1.42
C HIS A 93 -18.98 -3.00 2.52
N ARG A 94 -18.61 -2.80 3.80
CA ARG A 94 -19.46 -3.11 4.96
C ARG A 94 -20.74 -2.28 4.96
N ASP A 95 -20.62 -0.96 4.77
CA ASP A 95 -21.74 -0.02 4.86
C ASP A 95 -22.76 -0.18 3.72
N TYR A 96 -22.35 -0.79 2.60
CA TYR A 96 -23.23 -1.18 1.50
C TYR A 96 -24.04 -2.47 1.76
N GLY A 97 -23.96 -3.04 2.96
CA GLY A 97 -24.83 -4.13 3.40
C GLY A 97 -24.27 -5.53 3.18
N THR A 98 -22.98 -5.67 2.87
CA THR A 98 -22.35 -6.99 2.77
C THR A 98 -22.32 -7.69 4.12
N ASP A 99 -22.79 -8.93 4.16
CA ASP A 99 -22.72 -9.74 5.39
C ASP A 99 -21.29 -10.22 5.65
N LEU A 100 -20.59 -9.50 6.54
CA LEU A 100 -19.25 -9.88 6.98
C LEU A 100 -19.27 -10.92 8.11
N LYS A 101 -20.44 -11.28 8.65
CA LYS A 101 -20.58 -12.15 9.82
C LYS A 101 -19.88 -13.50 9.65
N PRO A 102 -19.96 -14.21 8.49
CA PRO A 102 -19.27 -15.50 8.32
C PRO A 102 -17.75 -15.39 8.49
N TYR A 103 -17.16 -14.30 8.00
CA TYR A 103 -15.72 -14.05 8.12
C TYR A 103 -15.32 -13.72 9.57
N ILE A 104 -16.14 -12.93 10.26
CA ILE A 104 -15.92 -12.54 11.65
C ILE A 104 -16.09 -13.76 12.58
N GLU A 105 -17.13 -14.57 12.40
CA GLU A 105 -17.33 -15.82 13.14
C GLU A 105 -16.10 -16.73 12.98
N LYS A 106 -15.59 -16.87 11.76
CA LYS A 106 -14.40 -17.67 11.52
C LYS A 106 -13.16 -17.12 12.22
N ALA A 107 -12.95 -15.80 12.19
CA ALA A 107 -11.85 -15.18 12.92
C ALA A 107 -11.98 -15.37 14.45
N SER A 108 -13.20 -15.34 14.99
CA SER A 108 -13.47 -15.61 16.40
C SER A 108 -13.12 -17.05 16.78
N GLU A 109 -13.50 -18.03 15.96
CA GLU A 109 -13.11 -19.44 16.13
C GLU A 109 -11.58 -19.64 16.17
N LEU A 110 -10.86 -18.91 15.32
CA LEU A 110 -9.40 -18.91 15.27
C LEU A 110 -8.76 -18.19 16.47
N GLY A 111 -9.55 -17.50 17.30
CA GLY A 111 -9.14 -16.88 18.56
C GLY A 111 -8.72 -15.41 18.45
N PHE A 112 -9.02 -14.72 17.34
CA PHE A 112 -8.79 -13.27 17.23
C PHE A 112 -9.75 -12.53 18.16
N THR A 113 -9.19 -11.76 19.11
CA THR A 113 -9.96 -11.21 20.24
C THR A 113 -11.01 -10.19 19.79
N LYS A 114 -10.67 -9.34 18.82
CA LYS A 114 -11.59 -8.34 18.27
C LYS A 114 -12.74 -8.90 17.46
N ALA A 115 -12.61 -10.12 16.92
CA ALA A 115 -13.70 -10.72 16.18
C ALA A 115 -14.94 -10.89 17.08
N SER A 116 -14.75 -11.24 18.35
CA SER A 116 -15.84 -11.35 19.33
C SER A 116 -16.55 -10.02 19.63
N GLU A 117 -15.81 -8.90 19.54
CA GLU A 117 -16.39 -7.55 19.64
C GLU A 117 -17.17 -7.22 18.36
N HIS A 118 -16.56 -7.47 17.19
CA HIS A 118 -17.15 -7.19 15.88
C HIS A 118 -18.45 -7.95 15.60
N LEU A 119 -18.68 -9.12 16.22
CA LEU A 119 -19.97 -9.82 16.15
C LEU A 119 -21.12 -9.03 16.80
N LYS A 120 -20.82 -8.11 17.72
CA LYS A 120 -21.81 -7.29 18.43
C LYS A 120 -21.93 -5.89 17.85
N SER A 121 -20.81 -5.27 17.49
CA SER A 121 -20.74 -3.86 17.08
C SER A 121 -20.57 -3.64 15.57
N GLY A 122 -20.42 -4.72 14.79
CA GLY A 122 -20.01 -4.65 13.39
C GLY A 122 -18.49 -4.53 13.23
N TRP A 123 -17.97 -4.90 12.07
CA TRP A 123 -16.54 -4.88 11.82
C TRP A 123 -15.98 -3.47 11.69
N ASN A 124 -14.83 -3.19 12.32
CA ASN A 124 -13.99 -2.03 12.01
C ASN A 124 -12.51 -2.35 12.31
N CYS A 125 -11.59 -1.59 11.74
CA CYS A 125 -10.16 -1.73 12.03
C CYS A 125 -9.45 -0.38 11.92
N SER A 126 -8.33 -0.20 12.61
CA SER A 126 -7.50 1.01 12.57
C SER A 126 -6.16 0.76 11.88
N ILE A 127 -5.50 1.85 11.48
CA ILE A 127 -4.09 1.87 11.05
C ILE A 127 -3.15 2.20 12.21
N GLN A 128 -3.69 2.71 13.33
CA GLN A 128 -2.90 3.08 14.49
C GLN A 128 -2.57 1.83 15.32
N PRO A 129 -1.27 1.51 15.53
CA PRO A 129 -0.92 0.64 16.63
C PRO A 129 -1.35 1.31 17.94
N PRO A 130 -1.72 0.55 18.99
CA PRO A 130 -1.92 1.14 20.30
C PRO A 130 -0.65 1.91 20.68
N LEU A 131 -0.80 3.21 20.95
CA LEU A 131 0.30 4.02 21.46
C LEU A 131 0.83 3.35 22.73
N ALA A 132 2.16 3.39 22.91
CA ALA A 132 2.81 2.94 24.15
C ALA A 132 2.12 3.54 25.38
N GLU A 133 2.18 2.80 26.50
CA GLU A 133 1.50 3.13 27.76
C GLU A 133 1.62 4.62 28.12
N GLY A 134 0.50 5.34 28.11
CA GLY A 134 0.41 6.75 28.53
C GLY A 134 0.05 7.77 27.44
N GLY A 135 -0.01 7.39 26.15
CA GLY A 135 -0.52 8.30 25.11
C GLY A 135 -2.05 8.37 25.08
N GLU A 136 -2.62 9.57 24.87
CA GLU A 136 -4.06 9.72 24.61
C GLU A 136 -4.50 8.78 23.48
N LYS A 137 -5.38 7.84 23.82
CA LYS A 137 -5.94 6.87 22.88
C LYS A 137 -6.83 7.62 21.89
N ALA A 138 -6.26 8.03 20.77
CA ALA A 138 -7.04 8.74 19.75
C ALA A 138 -8.18 7.87 19.17
N THR A 139 -8.09 6.54 19.23
CA THR A 139 -9.22 5.61 19.04
C THR A 139 -8.96 4.26 19.73
N ASP A 140 -9.89 3.74 20.52
CA ASP A 140 -9.84 2.38 21.11
C ASP A 140 -10.00 1.24 20.07
N ILE A 141 -10.06 1.57 18.77
CA ILE A 141 -10.41 0.63 17.68
C ILE A 141 -9.27 -0.37 17.40
N GLY A 142 -8.00 0.07 17.44
CA GLY A 142 -6.77 -0.70 17.13
C GLY A 142 -6.80 -1.59 15.87
N MET A 143 -5.80 -2.47 15.70
CA MET A 143 -5.74 -3.44 14.59
C MET A 143 -6.38 -4.78 14.97
N ASP A 144 -7.03 -5.48 14.03
CA ASP A 144 -7.77 -6.72 14.28
C ASP A 144 -7.01 -8.01 13.97
N GLY A 145 -5.96 -7.92 13.15
CA GLY A 145 -5.10 -9.04 12.79
C GLY A 145 -5.61 -9.96 11.70
N TYR A 146 -6.86 -9.81 11.24
CA TYR A 146 -7.49 -10.73 10.29
C TYR A 146 -8.16 -10.07 9.09
N CYS A 147 -8.40 -8.75 9.10
CA CYS A 147 -8.93 -8.09 7.91
C CYS A 147 -7.92 -8.04 6.77
N PRO A 148 -8.37 -7.83 5.52
CA PRO A 148 -7.48 -7.76 4.36
C PRO A 148 -6.36 -6.74 4.51
N ALA A 149 -6.62 -5.58 5.11
CA ALA A 149 -5.58 -4.58 5.33
C ALA A 149 -4.48 -5.05 6.29
N CYS A 150 -4.82 -5.82 7.33
CA CYS A 150 -3.84 -6.40 8.26
C CYS A 150 -3.03 -7.52 7.62
N THR A 151 -3.66 -8.40 6.83
CA THR A 151 -2.99 -9.55 6.21
C THR A 151 -2.16 -9.18 4.99
N ILE A 152 -2.48 -8.08 4.30
CA ILE A 152 -1.72 -7.58 3.13
C ILE A 152 -0.59 -6.65 3.56
N PHE A 153 -0.88 -5.63 4.38
CA PHE A 153 0.12 -4.62 4.78
C PHE A 153 0.85 -4.94 6.09
N GLY A 154 0.49 -6.06 6.73
CA GLY A 154 1.13 -6.52 7.95
C GLY A 154 0.56 -5.93 9.23
N VAL A 155 0.87 -6.61 10.32
CA VAL A 155 0.41 -6.33 11.68
C VAL A 155 1.32 -7.03 12.69
N ALA A 156 1.58 -6.37 13.81
CA ALA A 156 2.17 -7.01 14.98
C ALA A 156 1.04 -7.52 15.87
N LEU A 157 1.06 -8.81 16.20
CA LEU A 157 0.07 -9.50 17.01
C LEU A 157 0.70 -9.94 18.32
N THR A 158 0.02 -9.62 19.41
CA THR A 158 0.31 -10.14 20.75
C THR A 158 -0.88 -10.96 21.25
N SER A 159 -0.82 -11.44 22.49
CA SER A 159 -1.97 -12.08 23.13
C SER A 159 -3.19 -11.15 23.27
N LYS A 160 -3.01 -9.82 23.17
CA LYS A 160 -4.10 -8.84 23.15
C LYS A 160 -4.95 -8.95 21.89
N GLU A 161 -4.32 -9.17 20.73
CA GLU A 161 -5.01 -9.28 19.44
C GLU A 161 -5.38 -10.73 19.10
N TRP A 162 -4.59 -11.70 19.55
CA TRP A 162 -4.79 -13.12 19.24
C TRP A 162 -4.54 -14.03 20.45
N SER A 163 -5.62 -14.58 21.00
CA SER A 163 -5.61 -15.39 22.23
C SER A 163 -4.85 -16.72 22.14
N LYS A 164 -4.48 -17.16 20.94
CA LYS A 164 -3.70 -18.40 20.74
C LYS A 164 -2.20 -18.19 20.89
N ILE A 165 -1.72 -16.95 20.87
CA ILE A 165 -0.33 -16.58 21.12
C ILE A 165 -0.10 -16.51 22.63
N SER A 166 1.03 -17.02 23.13
CA SER A 166 1.39 -16.88 24.55
C SER A 166 1.73 -15.43 24.89
N ASN A 167 1.56 -15.03 26.16
CA ASN A 167 1.91 -13.68 26.63
C ASN A 167 3.40 -13.32 26.47
N THR A 168 4.25 -14.31 26.21
CA THR A 168 5.70 -14.17 26.00
C THR A 168 6.10 -14.15 24.52
N MET A 169 5.15 -14.26 23.60
CA MET A 169 5.39 -14.32 22.16
C MET A 169 4.72 -13.14 21.46
N SER A 170 5.43 -12.58 20.48
CA SER A 170 4.90 -11.60 19.54
C SER A 170 5.04 -12.17 18.13
N LEU A 171 3.98 -12.06 17.34
CA LEU A 171 3.97 -12.50 15.95
C LEU A 171 3.86 -11.31 15.02
N GLY A 172 4.84 -11.14 14.14
CA GLY A 172 4.80 -10.11 13.11
C GLY A 172 4.36 -10.68 11.76
N LEU A 173 3.19 -10.27 11.28
CA LEU A 173 2.87 -10.40 9.86
C LEU A 173 3.54 -9.24 9.12
N LYS A 174 4.50 -9.55 8.26
CA LYS A 174 5.16 -8.56 7.41
C LYS A 174 4.24 -8.18 6.25
N THR A 175 4.42 -6.96 5.73
CA THR A 175 3.77 -6.54 4.49
C THR A 175 4.15 -7.48 3.35
N ARG A 176 3.20 -7.72 2.46
CA ARG A 176 3.39 -8.40 1.17
C ARG A 176 3.46 -7.39 0.01
N VAL A 177 3.37 -6.10 0.33
CA VAL A 177 3.39 -4.97 -0.60
C VAL A 177 4.53 -4.03 -0.21
N HIS A 178 5.54 -3.94 -1.06
CA HIS A 178 6.76 -3.19 -0.81
C HIS A 178 6.88 -2.04 -1.80
N PHE A 179 6.77 -0.81 -1.29
CA PHE A 179 6.99 0.38 -2.09
C PHE A 179 8.48 0.73 -2.13
N ASP A 180 8.97 1.11 -3.31
CA ASP A 180 10.17 1.94 -3.38
C ASP A 180 9.82 3.38 -2.94
N PRO A 181 10.82 4.20 -2.58
CA PRO A 181 10.58 5.64 -2.50
C PRO A 181 10.09 6.15 -3.85
N ALA A 182 9.11 7.06 -3.87
CA ALA A 182 8.71 7.73 -5.09
C ALA A 182 9.50 9.03 -5.25
N PHE A 183 10.26 9.15 -6.33
CA PHE A 183 11.19 10.26 -6.56
C PHE A 183 10.59 11.25 -7.53
N ALA A 184 10.64 12.55 -7.22
CA ALA A 184 10.30 13.57 -8.19
C ALA A 184 11.33 13.63 -9.31
N VAL A 185 10.89 13.92 -10.54
CA VAL A 185 11.79 14.03 -11.70
C VAL A 185 12.40 15.43 -11.86
N SER A 186 11.97 16.38 -11.04
CA SER A 186 12.38 17.79 -11.08
C SER A 186 12.31 18.40 -9.68
N ARG A 187 13.18 19.37 -9.38
CA ARG A 187 13.16 20.10 -8.09
C ARG A 187 12.19 21.28 -8.12
N LYS A 188 10.89 21.01 -7.97
CA LYS A 188 9.83 22.02 -7.94
C LYS A 188 9.33 22.22 -6.52
N VAL A 189 10.10 22.97 -5.72
CA VAL A 189 9.79 23.28 -4.32
C VAL A 189 9.73 24.78 -4.10
N GLN A 190 8.83 25.22 -3.23
CA GLN A 190 8.80 26.61 -2.79
C GLN A 190 10.07 26.90 -1.97
N PRO A 191 10.77 28.02 -2.22
CA PRO A 191 11.87 28.46 -1.37
C PRO A 191 11.31 28.87 0.00
N GLU A 192 11.53 28.05 1.02
CA GLU A 192 11.18 28.32 2.42
C GLU A 192 12.46 28.58 3.22
N THR A 193 12.58 29.76 3.83
CA THR A 193 13.77 30.17 4.61
C THR A 193 13.56 30.13 6.13
N HIS A 194 12.40 29.68 6.61
CA HIS A 194 12.00 29.80 8.03
C HIS A 194 11.66 28.47 8.72
N ASN A 195 12.22 27.34 8.28
CA ASN A 195 12.10 26.07 9.01
C ASN A 195 12.93 26.12 10.32
N LYS A 196 12.26 25.98 11.47
CA LYS A 196 12.88 25.91 12.81
C LYS A 196 12.49 24.59 13.47
N VAL A 197 13.49 23.81 13.89
CA VAL A 197 13.29 22.65 14.78
C VAL A 197 13.94 22.94 16.12
N THR A 198 13.24 22.55 17.18
CA THR A 198 13.73 22.68 18.55
C THR A 198 13.77 21.27 19.13
N GLU A 199 14.97 20.77 19.40
CA GLU A 199 15.17 19.51 20.12
C GLU A 199 16.06 19.80 21.34
N GLY A 200 15.44 19.88 22.52
CA GLY A 200 16.13 20.31 23.76
C GLY A 200 16.65 21.76 23.69
N ILE A 201 17.92 21.97 24.10
CA ILE A 201 18.58 23.30 24.19
C ILE A 201 19.15 23.74 22.82
N MET A 202 19.14 22.85 21.82
CA MET A 202 19.68 23.13 20.49
C MET A 202 18.56 23.61 19.56
N SER A 203 18.56 24.91 19.26
CA SER A 203 17.80 25.48 18.15
C SER A 203 18.71 25.62 16.94
N SER A 204 18.38 24.93 15.85
CA SER A 204 19.05 25.14 14.56
C SER A 204 18.11 25.89 13.63
N THR A 205 18.59 26.98 13.03
CA THR A 205 17.89 27.77 12.02
C THR A 205 18.85 28.09 10.88
N GLY A 206 18.45 27.83 9.65
CA GLY A 206 19.24 28.10 8.44
C GLY A 206 18.90 27.15 7.31
N GLY A 207 19.16 27.56 6.05
CA GLY A 207 18.61 27.01 4.80
C GLY A 207 18.95 25.55 4.42
N ALA A 208 19.35 24.72 5.39
CA ALA A 208 19.57 23.29 5.25
C ALA A 208 18.65 22.44 6.17
N LEU A 209 17.61 23.04 6.78
CA LEU A 209 16.58 22.30 7.53
C LEU A 209 15.44 21.86 6.59
N PHE A 210 15.52 20.63 6.08
CA PHE A 210 14.51 19.98 5.24
C PHE A 210 13.32 19.40 6.02
N THR A 211 12.97 20.01 7.13
CA THR A 211 11.94 19.50 8.06
C THR A 211 10.55 19.60 7.46
N GLU A 212 10.36 20.59 6.58
CA GLU A 212 9.16 20.80 5.80
C GLU A 212 9.54 21.24 4.37
N ILE A 213 9.00 20.54 3.37
CA ILE A 213 9.21 20.87 1.95
C ILE A 213 7.85 21.05 1.28
N HIS A 214 7.65 22.21 0.68
CA HIS A 214 6.46 22.53 -0.10
C HIS A 214 6.69 22.25 -1.57
N VAL A 215 6.23 21.10 -2.05
CA VAL A 215 6.30 20.68 -3.44
C VAL A 215 5.21 21.38 -4.23
N LEU A 216 5.57 22.01 -5.35
CA LEU A 216 4.65 22.78 -6.16
C LEU A 216 3.68 21.88 -6.96
N PRO A 217 2.47 22.38 -7.27
CA PRO A 217 1.53 21.69 -8.16
C PRO A 217 2.16 21.32 -9.51
N GLY A 218 1.73 20.20 -10.08
CA GLY A 218 2.22 19.69 -11.36
C GLY A 218 3.51 18.86 -11.26
N THR A 219 4.17 18.84 -10.11
CA THR A 219 5.32 17.95 -9.86
C THR A 219 4.91 16.49 -10.03
N THR A 220 5.72 15.73 -10.78
CA THR A 220 5.50 14.31 -11.03
C THR A 220 6.56 13.49 -10.32
N PHE A 221 6.11 12.50 -9.55
CA PHE A 221 6.95 11.50 -8.91
C PHE A 221 6.81 10.17 -9.64
N VAL A 222 7.90 9.42 -9.69
CA VAL A 222 7.93 8.05 -10.21
C VAL A 222 8.00 7.10 -9.04
N GLY A 223 7.03 6.20 -8.95
CA GLY A 223 6.95 5.18 -7.92
C GLY A 223 6.96 3.76 -8.51
N ARG A 224 7.38 2.82 -7.68
CA ARG A 224 7.31 1.39 -7.97
C ARG A 224 6.84 0.66 -6.73
N VAL A 225 6.02 -0.37 -6.93
CA VAL A 225 5.60 -1.29 -5.86
C VAL A 225 5.84 -2.72 -6.30
N VAL A 226 6.33 -3.53 -5.38
CA VAL A 226 6.57 -4.96 -5.55
C VAL A 226 5.60 -5.71 -4.66
N LEU A 227 4.79 -6.58 -5.28
CA LEU A 227 3.76 -7.36 -4.61
C LEU A 227 4.16 -8.83 -4.60
N HIS A 228 4.18 -9.44 -3.41
CA HIS A 228 4.60 -10.81 -3.17
C HIS A 228 3.44 -11.65 -2.67
N ASP A 229 3.34 -12.91 -3.11
CA ASP A 229 2.43 -13.90 -2.53
C ASP A 229 0.97 -13.41 -2.37
N LEU A 230 0.49 -12.62 -3.34
CA LEU A 230 -0.88 -12.11 -3.36
C LEU A 230 -1.79 -13.00 -4.19
N THR A 231 -3.04 -13.11 -3.76
CA THR A 231 -4.11 -13.64 -4.61
C THR A 231 -4.63 -12.55 -5.56
N LYS A 232 -5.40 -12.95 -6.59
CA LYS A 232 -6.02 -12.01 -7.53
C LYS A 232 -6.83 -10.89 -6.85
N PRO A 233 -7.75 -11.16 -5.90
CA PRO A 233 -8.47 -10.09 -5.22
C PRO A 233 -7.55 -9.20 -4.38
N GLU A 234 -6.52 -9.76 -3.73
CA GLU A 234 -5.54 -8.98 -2.97
C GLU A 234 -4.75 -8.02 -3.86
N LEU A 235 -4.30 -8.47 -5.04
CA LEU A 235 -3.65 -7.62 -6.05
C LEU A 235 -4.60 -6.51 -6.52
N LEU A 236 -5.80 -6.87 -6.99
CA LEU A 236 -6.77 -5.93 -7.55
C LEU A 236 -7.15 -4.85 -6.53
N THR A 237 -7.47 -5.23 -5.30
CA THR A 237 -7.81 -4.25 -4.26
C THR A 237 -6.61 -3.40 -3.86
N THR A 238 -5.39 -3.93 -3.88
CA THR A 238 -4.18 -3.12 -3.63
C THR A 238 -3.99 -2.06 -4.70
N LEU A 239 -4.11 -2.43 -5.98
CA LEU A 239 -4.02 -1.49 -7.10
C LEU A 239 -5.17 -0.48 -7.10
N TYR A 240 -6.39 -0.92 -6.82
CA TYR A 240 -7.55 -0.03 -6.70
C TYR A 240 -7.39 0.95 -5.54
N SER A 241 -6.88 0.49 -4.39
CA SER A 241 -6.56 1.36 -3.24
C SER A 241 -5.47 2.37 -3.60
N LEU A 242 -4.47 1.97 -4.38
CA LEU A 242 -3.42 2.85 -4.86
C LEU A 242 -3.99 3.95 -5.77
N ILE A 243 -4.72 3.61 -6.84
CA ILE A 243 -5.21 4.62 -7.81
C ILE A 243 -6.33 5.52 -7.26
N THR A 244 -7.07 5.07 -6.25
CA THR A 244 -8.12 5.86 -5.60
C THR A 244 -7.61 6.63 -4.37
N SER A 245 -6.29 6.63 -4.13
CA SER A 245 -5.67 7.50 -3.14
C SER A 245 -5.57 8.92 -3.71
N GLU A 246 -6.52 9.77 -3.32
CA GLU A 246 -6.62 11.17 -3.79
C GLU A 246 -5.96 12.16 -2.83
N GLU A 247 -5.88 11.80 -1.55
CA GLU A 247 -5.29 12.63 -0.52
C GLU A 247 -4.16 11.88 0.17
N ILE A 248 -3.02 12.55 0.28
CA ILE A 248 -2.02 12.16 1.24
C ILE A 248 -2.21 13.09 2.44
N GLY A 249 -2.44 12.53 3.64
CA GLY A 249 -2.80 13.31 4.84
C GLY A 249 -2.88 12.47 6.12
N GLY A 250 -3.33 13.05 7.24
CA GLY A 250 -3.62 12.38 8.52
C GLY A 250 -2.53 12.54 9.58
N ARG A 251 -1.55 11.63 9.60
CA ARG A 251 -0.33 11.61 10.42
C ARG A 251 0.80 10.89 9.67
N ALA A 252 0.90 11.12 8.36
CA ALA A 252 1.87 10.44 7.48
C ALA A 252 2.86 11.44 6.86
N GLY A 253 2.97 12.62 7.48
CA GLY A 253 3.93 13.66 7.14
C GLY A 253 3.78 14.21 5.73
N ILE A 254 2.69 13.92 5.02
CA ILE A 254 2.43 14.49 3.70
C ILE A 254 0.99 14.98 3.68
N TYR A 255 0.78 16.21 3.19
CA TYR A 255 -0.53 16.83 3.08
C TYR A 255 -0.73 17.36 1.66
N GLY A 256 -1.85 17.00 1.03
CA GLY A 256 -2.23 17.52 -0.28
C GLY A 256 -2.96 16.50 -1.15
N THR A 257 -3.42 16.96 -2.31
CA THR A 257 -4.19 16.21 -3.29
C THR A 257 -3.27 15.70 -4.39
N ILE A 258 -3.37 14.42 -4.67
CA ILE A 258 -2.57 13.71 -5.65
C ILE A 258 -3.44 13.00 -6.68
N LYS A 259 -2.84 12.68 -7.82
CA LYS A 259 -3.38 11.73 -8.79
C LYS A 259 -2.34 10.65 -9.05
N ILE A 260 -2.70 9.40 -8.83
CA ILE A 260 -1.84 8.25 -9.15
C ILE A 260 -2.26 7.66 -10.50
N GLU A 261 -1.30 7.43 -11.39
CA GLU A 261 -1.53 6.76 -12.68
C GLU A 261 -0.64 5.51 -12.77
N LEU A 262 -1.27 4.35 -12.95
CA LEU A 262 -0.56 3.11 -13.29
C LEU A 262 -0.04 3.21 -14.72
N LEU A 263 1.13 2.61 -14.95
CA LEU A 263 1.79 2.64 -16.27
C LEU A 263 2.04 1.24 -16.81
N GLY A 264 2.49 0.32 -15.96
CA GLY A 264 2.77 -1.04 -16.39
C GLY A 264 2.98 -1.99 -15.23
N MET A 265 2.81 -3.28 -15.53
CA MET A 265 2.93 -4.37 -14.58
C MET A 265 3.75 -5.53 -15.18
N LYS A 266 4.55 -6.21 -14.36
CA LYS A 266 5.36 -7.35 -14.79
C LYS A 266 5.47 -8.41 -13.69
N GLY A 267 5.22 -9.67 -14.05
CA GLY A 267 5.51 -10.82 -13.20
C GLY A 267 6.97 -11.27 -13.35
N GLY A 268 7.60 -11.74 -12.27
CA GLY A 268 8.95 -12.29 -12.34
C GLY A 268 9.47 -12.83 -11.01
N PHE A 269 10.74 -13.25 -11.02
CA PHE A 269 11.49 -13.68 -9.84
C PHE A 269 12.43 -12.57 -9.32
N TYR A 270 13.02 -11.79 -10.24
CA TYR A 270 13.97 -10.72 -9.94
C TYR A 270 13.41 -9.36 -10.36
N SER A 271 13.88 -8.30 -9.71
CA SER A 271 13.48 -6.94 -10.07
C SER A 271 14.33 -6.50 -11.22
N ILE A 272 13.73 -5.92 -12.26
CA ILE A 272 14.49 -5.47 -13.43
C ILE A 272 14.77 -3.96 -13.45
N THR A 273 14.12 -3.21 -12.57
CA THR A 273 14.30 -1.74 -12.42
C THR A 273 13.92 -1.31 -11.01
N SER A 274 14.35 -0.11 -10.60
CA SER A 274 13.85 0.59 -9.42
C SER A 274 13.16 1.91 -9.79
N SER A 275 12.41 2.51 -8.87
CA SER A 275 11.88 3.87 -9.08
C SER A 275 12.98 4.93 -9.15
N LEU A 276 14.13 4.70 -8.47
CA LEU A 276 15.29 5.58 -8.51
C LEU A 276 15.89 5.63 -9.92
N ASP A 277 16.15 4.46 -10.51
CA ASP A 277 16.75 4.35 -11.86
C ASP A 277 15.86 5.06 -12.89
N LEU A 278 14.55 4.82 -12.82
CA LEU A 278 13.58 5.42 -13.73
C LEU A 278 13.50 6.95 -13.55
N ALA A 279 13.48 7.44 -12.31
CA ALA A 279 13.42 8.87 -12.05
C ALA A 279 14.70 9.60 -12.50
N ASP A 280 15.86 9.00 -12.27
CA ASP A 280 17.15 9.55 -12.65
C ASP A 280 17.35 9.56 -14.19
N GLU A 281 16.95 8.48 -14.88
CA GLU A 281 16.88 8.44 -16.34
C GLU A 281 16.04 9.60 -16.89
N ILE A 282 14.87 9.88 -16.31
CA ILE A 282 13.98 10.96 -16.75
C ILE A 282 14.57 12.34 -16.46
N ALA A 283 15.07 12.56 -15.25
CA ALA A 283 15.66 13.82 -14.82
C ALA A 283 16.88 14.19 -15.68
N LYS A 284 17.73 13.21 -15.98
CA LYS A 284 18.89 13.36 -16.88
C LYS A 284 18.50 13.79 -18.30
N ASN A 285 17.33 13.36 -18.77
CA ASN A 285 16.77 13.75 -20.07
C ASN A 285 16.00 15.09 -20.02
N GLY A 286 15.98 15.79 -18.88
CA GLY A 286 15.33 17.10 -18.73
C GLY A 286 13.81 17.07 -18.89
N LYS A 287 13.17 15.90 -18.72
CA LYS A 287 11.73 15.75 -18.91
C LYS A 287 11.00 16.03 -17.61
N GLU A 288 10.24 17.11 -17.58
CA GLU A 288 9.52 17.53 -16.37
C GLU A 288 8.00 17.59 -16.54
N MET A 289 7.51 17.68 -17.77
CA MET A 289 6.08 17.78 -18.02
C MET A 289 5.43 16.40 -17.80
N PRO A 290 4.29 16.32 -17.08
CA PRO A 290 3.66 15.03 -16.78
C PRO A 290 3.41 14.14 -18.00
N SER A 291 3.05 14.73 -19.15
CA SER A 291 2.86 14.02 -20.41
C SER A 291 4.15 13.45 -20.99
N GLU A 292 5.26 14.17 -20.88
CA GLU A 292 6.58 13.73 -21.37
C GLU A 292 7.15 12.62 -20.50
N VAL A 293 7.02 12.77 -19.18
CA VAL A 293 7.39 11.77 -18.18
C VAL A 293 6.64 10.47 -18.43
N ARG A 294 5.31 10.56 -18.58
CA ARG A 294 4.45 9.40 -18.88
C ARG A 294 4.83 8.74 -20.20
N PHE A 295 4.99 9.51 -21.28
CA PHE A 295 5.36 8.97 -22.58
C PHE A 295 6.70 8.24 -22.54
N TYR A 296 7.70 8.83 -21.89
CA TYR A 296 9.01 8.20 -21.72
C TYR A 296 8.91 6.89 -20.94
N LEU A 297 8.24 6.92 -19.78
CA LEU A 297 8.06 5.72 -18.96
C LEU A 297 7.30 4.62 -19.69
N SER A 298 6.21 4.93 -20.39
CA SER A 298 5.48 3.93 -21.17
C SER A 298 6.37 3.22 -22.20
N ASN A 299 7.23 3.94 -22.91
CA ASN A 299 8.16 3.35 -23.87
C ASN A 299 9.23 2.52 -23.16
N ARG A 300 9.84 3.06 -22.10
CA ARG A 300 10.87 2.39 -21.31
C ARG A 300 10.36 1.09 -20.69
N LEU A 301 9.16 1.11 -20.11
CA LEU A 301 8.51 -0.06 -19.53
C LEU A 301 8.21 -1.13 -20.58
N LYS A 302 7.82 -0.73 -21.80
CA LYS A 302 7.63 -1.66 -22.91
C LYS A 302 8.94 -2.34 -23.31
N GLU A 303 10.05 -1.61 -23.42
CA GLU A 303 11.39 -2.17 -23.67
C GLU A 303 11.80 -3.17 -22.58
N LEU A 304 11.45 -2.87 -21.34
CA LEU A 304 11.68 -3.71 -20.17
C LEU A 304 10.72 -4.91 -20.07
N GLY A 305 9.76 -5.04 -21.00
CA GLY A 305 8.81 -6.15 -21.05
C GLY A 305 7.69 -6.08 -20.00
N PHE A 306 7.34 -4.88 -19.53
CA PHE A 306 6.11 -4.66 -18.76
C PHE A 306 4.90 -4.68 -19.68
N VAL A 307 3.80 -5.23 -19.18
CA VAL A 307 2.48 -5.11 -19.81
C VAL A 307 1.91 -3.75 -19.44
N SER A 308 1.48 -2.97 -20.43
CA SER A 308 0.84 -1.66 -20.22
C SER A 308 -0.40 -1.83 -19.35
N LEU A 309 -0.55 -1.01 -18.31
CA LEU A 309 -1.67 -1.06 -17.37
C LEU A 309 -2.26 0.34 -17.20
N SER A 310 -3.59 0.49 -17.34
CA SER A 310 -4.26 1.77 -17.10
C SER A 310 -5.14 1.71 -15.84
N ASN A 311 -5.40 2.88 -15.24
CA ASN A 311 -6.34 2.98 -14.11
C ASN A 311 -7.74 2.47 -14.47
N GLN A 312 -8.18 2.65 -15.72
CA GLN A 312 -9.50 2.22 -16.17
C GLN A 312 -9.63 0.70 -16.17
N ASP A 313 -8.54 -0.02 -16.46
CA ASP A 313 -8.53 -1.49 -16.41
C ASP A 313 -8.83 -1.99 -14.99
N ILE A 314 -8.36 -1.28 -13.96
CA ILE A 314 -8.62 -1.62 -12.56
C ILE A 314 -9.99 -1.15 -12.10
N ILE A 315 -10.40 0.08 -12.45
CA ILE A 315 -11.69 0.66 -12.04
C ILE A 315 -12.87 -0.17 -12.58
N LYS A 316 -12.76 -0.72 -13.79
CA LYS A 316 -13.79 -1.59 -14.38
C LYS A 316 -13.95 -2.94 -13.69
N LEU A 317 -12.91 -3.40 -12.98
CA LEU A 317 -12.85 -4.73 -12.35
C LEU A 317 -13.15 -4.72 -10.85
N VAL A 318 -13.19 -3.54 -10.23
CA VAL A 318 -13.33 -3.42 -8.78
C VAL A 318 -14.45 -2.45 -8.47
N ASP A 319 -15.57 -3.00 -7.98
CA ASP A 319 -16.64 -2.24 -7.36
C ASP A 319 -16.71 -2.55 -5.85
N PRO A 320 -16.33 -1.62 -4.96
CA PRO A 320 -16.42 -1.84 -3.52
C PRO A 320 -17.88 -1.95 -3.02
N LYS A 321 -18.87 -1.57 -3.82
CA LYS A 321 -20.29 -1.60 -3.47
C LYS A 321 -20.97 -2.93 -3.82
N ASN A 322 -20.30 -3.79 -4.59
CA ASN A 322 -20.84 -5.06 -5.03
C ASN A 322 -20.49 -6.18 -4.03
N ASP A 323 -21.51 -6.88 -3.54
CA ASP A 323 -21.45 -7.92 -2.51
C ASP A 323 -21.02 -9.30 -3.05
N LYS A 324 -20.95 -9.48 -4.37
CA LYS A 324 -20.62 -10.77 -5.03
C LYS A 324 -19.31 -10.75 -5.83
N ASP A 325 -18.44 -9.80 -5.53
CA ASP A 325 -17.29 -9.50 -6.38
C ASP A 325 -15.95 -9.50 -5.58
N THR A 326 -14.95 -8.80 -6.09
CA THR A 326 -13.57 -8.69 -5.61
C THR A 326 -13.44 -8.56 -4.09
N PHE A 327 -14.26 -7.76 -3.41
CA PHE A 327 -14.14 -7.53 -1.96
C PHE A 327 -14.61 -8.72 -1.11
N THR A 328 -15.59 -9.49 -1.59
CA THR A 328 -16.04 -10.72 -0.93
C THR A 328 -14.96 -11.80 -1.03
N GLU A 329 -14.37 -11.96 -2.23
CA GLU A 329 -13.22 -12.84 -2.44
C GLU A 329 -11.96 -12.35 -1.70
N LEU A 330 -11.80 -11.04 -1.50
CA LEU A 330 -10.75 -10.46 -0.67
C LEU A 330 -10.90 -10.86 0.81
N TRP A 331 -12.11 -10.79 1.36
CA TRP A 331 -12.42 -11.23 2.72
C TRP A 331 -12.19 -12.73 2.89
N ARG A 332 -12.67 -13.53 1.93
CA ARG A 332 -12.38 -14.97 1.87
C ARG A 332 -10.87 -15.24 1.83
N SER A 333 -10.14 -14.53 0.97
CA SER A 333 -8.68 -14.62 0.89
C SER A 333 -8.04 -14.34 2.25
N SER A 334 -8.43 -13.25 2.91
CA SER A 334 -7.85 -12.85 4.20
C SER A 334 -8.12 -13.87 5.31
N ILE A 335 -9.34 -14.38 5.41
CA ILE A 335 -9.70 -15.41 6.41
C ILE A 335 -8.95 -16.71 6.16
N GLU A 336 -8.83 -17.12 4.90
CA GLU A 336 -8.08 -18.31 4.55
C GLU A 336 -6.58 -18.15 4.86
N PHE A 337 -6.01 -16.95 4.68
CA PHE A 337 -4.64 -16.65 5.10
C PHE A 337 -4.43 -16.89 6.59
N VAL A 338 -5.31 -16.31 7.42
CA VAL A 338 -5.16 -16.41 8.88
C VAL A 338 -5.51 -17.78 9.42
N ARG A 339 -6.36 -18.55 8.72
CA ARG A 339 -6.59 -19.97 9.03
C ARG A 339 -5.30 -20.76 8.87
N GLN A 340 -4.62 -20.62 7.73
CA GLN A 340 -3.35 -21.31 7.50
C GLN A 340 -2.25 -20.84 8.46
N LEU A 341 -2.23 -19.55 8.80
CA LEU A 341 -1.35 -19.02 9.84
C LEU A 341 -1.61 -19.68 11.19
N HIS A 342 -2.88 -19.76 11.61
CA HIS A 342 -3.29 -20.42 12.85
C HIS A 342 -2.80 -21.88 12.87
N ASP A 343 -3.06 -22.63 11.81
CA ASP A 343 -2.69 -24.04 11.74
C ASP A 343 -1.16 -24.21 11.84
N ASN A 344 -0.40 -23.35 11.17
CA ASN A 344 1.06 -23.37 11.24
C ASN A 344 1.60 -23.01 12.64
N ILE A 345 1.03 -21.99 13.31
CA ILE A 345 1.42 -21.63 14.68
C ILE A 345 1.07 -22.75 15.67
N MET A 346 -0.10 -23.38 15.51
CA MET A 346 -0.48 -24.52 16.34
C MET A 346 0.45 -25.73 16.11
N MET A 347 0.89 -25.96 14.86
CA MET A 347 1.85 -26.99 14.52
C MET A 347 3.23 -26.72 15.13
N ILE A 348 3.77 -25.50 14.96
CA ILE A 348 5.07 -25.10 15.51
C ILE A 348 5.07 -25.12 17.04
N SER A 349 3.95 -24.79 17.68
CA SER A 349 3.82 -24.82 19.14
C SER A 349 3.55 -26.21 19.73
N GLY A 350 3.47 -27.25 18.89
CA GLY A 350 3.16 -28.63 19.32
C GLY A 350 1.73 -28.82 19.83
N LYS A 351 0.83 -27.85 19.59
CA LYS A 351 -0.57 -27.87 20.03
C LYS A 351 -1.55 -28.34 18.95
N TYR A 352 -1.05 -28.69 17.77
CA TYR A 352 -1.88 -29.17 16.67
C TYR A 352 -2.40 -30.57 16.96
N LYS A 353 -3.71 -30.67 17.20
CA LYS A 353 -4.44 -31.94 17.24
C LYS A 353 -5.00 -32.17 15.84
N GLY A 354 -4.28 -32.92 15.01
CA GLY A 354 -4.76 -33.26 13.67
C GLY A 354 -6.16 -33.87 13.74
N LYS A 355 -7.01 -33.48 12.78
CA LYS A 355 -8.21 -34.25 12.43
C LYS A 355 -7.92 -35.05 11.17
#